data_AF-A0AA88WL79-F1
#
_entry.id   AF-A0AA88WL79-F1
#
_cell.length_a   1.000
_cell.length_b   1.000
_cell.length_c   1.000
_cell.angle_alpha   90.00
_cell.angle_beta   90.00
_cell.angle_gamma   90.00
#
_symmetry.space_group_name_H-M   'P 1'
#
loop_
_entity.id
_entity.type
_entity.pdbx_description
1 polymer ?
#
loop_
_entity_poly.entity_id
_entity_poly.type
_entity_poly.pdbx_seq_one_letter_code
_entity_poly.pdbx_strand_id
1 'polypeptide(L)'
;MAIFRTAILMLVLLSTMALLAEPRSDTNRVFSPCSDASLQRSDGFSFGIAFSSRTSFFLNNNNSLQLSPCDRRLSLSSSNSQLALFRPKVDEISILTINTTNFSPYEFVGELAMMP
;
A
#
# COMPACT_ATOMS: atom_id res chain seq x y z
N MET A 1 -26.48 12.59 47.94
CA MET A 1 -25.39 11.60 47.73
C MET A 1 -25.55 10.73 46.47
N ALA A 2 -26.78 10.33 46.08
CA ALA A 2 -26.99 9.48 44.88
C ALA A 2 -26.66 10.18 43.54
N ILE A 3 -26.90 11.49 43.43
CA ILE A 3 -26.61 12.29 42.22
C ILE A 3 -25.10 12.42 41.97
N PHE A 4 -24.30 12.61 43.03
CA PHE A 4 -22.85 12.64 42.93
C PHE A 4 -22.28 11.27 42.50
N ARG A 5 -22.85 10.16 42.97
CA ARG A 5 -22.43 8.81 42.57
C ARG A 5 -22.70 8.49 41.10
N THR A 6 -23.87 8.89 40.60
CA THR A 6 -24.25 8.70 39.20
C THR A 6 -23.43 9.60 38.26
N ALA A 7 -23.15 10.84 38.67
CA ALA A 7 -22.27 11.75 37.93
C ALA A 7 -20.83 11.19 37.81
N ILE A 8 -20.28 10.62 38.88
CA ILE A 8 -18.95 9.98 38.86
C ILE A 8 -18.95 8.76 37.92
N LEU A 9 -19.97 7.89 37.98
CA LEU A 9 -20.09 6.74 37.09
C LEU A 9 -20.15 7.14 35.61
N MET A 10 -20.92 8.19 35.28
CA MET A 10 -21.03 8.71 33.92
C MET A 10 -19.71 9.32 33.43
N LEU A 11 -18.98 10.02 34.30
CA LEU A 11 -17.67 10.59 33.97
C LEU A 11 -16.64 9.48 33.68
N VAL A 12 -16.64 8.41 34.49
CA VAL A 12 -15.78 7.24 34.28
C VAL A 12 -16.11 6.56 32.95
N LEU A 13 -17.40 6.35 32.64
CA LEU A 13 -17.85 5.79 31.36
C LEU A 13 -17.46 6.65 30.14
N LEU A 14 -17.53 7.98 30.23
CA LEU A 14 -17.07 8.86 29.15
C LEU A 14 -15.54 8.81 28.97
N SER A 15 -14.79 8.75 30.08
CA SER A 15 -13.33 8.69 30.03
C SER A 15 -12.80 7.38 29.44
N THR A 16 -13.47 6.25 29.68
CA THR A 16 -13.09 4.96 29.10
C THR A 16 -13.38 4.89 27.61
N MET A 17 -14.45 5.54 27.12
CA MET A 17 -14.72 5.64 25.68
C MET A 17 -13.68 6.49 24.93
N ALA A 18 -13.14 7.54 25.56
CA ALA A 18 -12.05 8.32 24.99
C ALA A 18 -10.72 7.54 24.89
N LEU A 19 -10.51 6.57 25.78
CA LEU A 19 -9.34 5.67 25.76
C LEU A 19 -9.47 4.54 24.72
N LEU A 20 -10.70 4.22 24.31
CA LEU A 20 -11.00 3.23 23.26
C LEU A 20 -11.06 3.85 21.85
N ALA A 21 -10.98 5.18 21.74
CA ALA A 21 -10.85 5.84 20.45
C ALA A 21 -9.43 5.58 19.92
N GLU A 22 -9.28 4.55 19.08
CA GLU A 22 -8.05 4.38 18.33
C GLU A 22 -7.82 5.66 17.51
N PRO A 23 -6.67 6.35 17.69
CA PRO A 23 -6.32 7.44 16.79
C PRO A 23 -6.37 6.86 15.38
N ARG A 24 -6.93 7.62 14.42
CA ARG A 24 -6.93 7.27 13.01
C ARG A 24 -5.50 6.89 12.63
N SER A 25 -5.19 5.58 12.64
CA SER A 25 -3.79 5.16 12.70
C SER A 25 -3.08 5.46 11.38
N ASP A 26 -3.85 5.50 10.28
CA ASP A 26 -3.40 5.95 8.98
C ASP A 26 -3.75 7.44 8.75
N THR A 27 -2.72 8.28 8.81
CA THR A 27 -2.78 9.70 8.48
C THR A 27 -2.32 10.00 7.05
N ASN A 28 -1.68 9.03 6.39
CA ASN A 28 -1.21 9.16 5.02
C ASN A 28 -2.38 9.07 4.03
N ARG A 29 -2.50 10.06 3.15
CA ARG A 29 -3.55 10.13 2.12
C ARG A 29 -3.06 9.78 0.72
N VAL A 30 -1.79 9.40 0.58
CA VAL A 30 -1.17 9.08 -0.70
C VAL A 30 -1.42 7.60 -1.02
N PHE A 31 -2.35 7.33 -1.94
CA PHE A 31 -2.72 5.97 -2.36
C PHE A 31 -1.96 5.46 -3.59
N SER A 32 -1.35 6.38 -4.34
CA SER A 32 -0.54 6.06 -5.50
C SER A 32 0.80 5.47 -5.07
N PRO A 33 1.22 4.31 -5.59
CA PRO A 33 2.51 3.71 -5.25
C PRO A 33 3.68 4.50 -5.84
N CYS A 34 3.40 5.30 -6.87
CA CYS A 34 4.36 6.13 -7.57
C CYS A 34 4.18 7.62 -7.18
N SER A 35 3.85 7.94 -5.94
CA SER A 35 3.75 9.34 -5.48
C SER A 35 4.31 9.52 -4.09
N ASP A 36 5.03 10.64 -3.87
CA ASP A 36 5.85 10.82 -2.68
C ASP A 36 4.95 10.85 -1.46
N ALA A 37 5.35 10.12 -0.42
CA ALA A 37 4.60 10.02 0.82
C ALA A 37 5.55 10.10 2.01
N SER A 38 5.25 10.96 2.97
CA SER A 38 5.86 10.90 4.29
C SER A 38 5.10 9.89 5.13
N LEU A 39 5.83 8.96 5.75
CA LEU A 39 5.26 7.85 6.51
C LEU A 39 5.66 7.98 7.98
N GLN A 40 4.71 7.78 8.88
CA GLN A 40 4.96 7.57 10.31
C GLN A 40 4.53 6.16 10.73
N ARG A 41 4.89 5.77 11.95
CA ARG A 41 4.42 4.51 12.54
C ARG A 41 2.90 4.43 12.45
N SER A 42 2.40 3.25 12.09
CA SER A 42 0.97 2.95 11.89
C SER A 42 0.30 3.58 10.66
N ASP A 43 1.01 4.38 9.85
CA ASP A 43 0.50 4.85 8.56
C ASP A 43 0.45 3.72 7.53
N GLY A 44 -0.53 3.79 6.65
CA GLY A 44 -0.58 2.97 5.45
C GLY A 44 0.35 3.55 4.38
N PHE A 45 1.11 2.70 3.69
CA PHE A 45 1.90 3.10 2.53
C PHE A 45 1.55 2.24 1.32
N SER A 46 1.43 2.85 0.15
CA SER A 46 1.09 2.11 -1.07
C SER A 46 2.35 1.71 -1.81
N PHE A 47 2.43 0.45 -2.22
CA PHE A 47 3.34 0.01 -3.27
C PHE A 47 2.61 -0.91 -4.25
N GLY A 48 3.14 -1.01 -5.45
CA GLY A 48 2.62 -1.88 -6.50
C GLY A 48 3.62 -2.96 -6.87
N ILE A 49 3.15 -4.06 -7.42
CA ILE A 49 3.96 -5.01 -8.18
C ILE A 49 3.38 -5.08 -9.57
N ALA A 50 4.17 -4.67 -10.56
CA ALA A 50 3.82 -4.80 -11.96
C ALA A 50 4.32 -6.15 -12.48
N PHE A 51 3.43 -6.92 -13.08
CA PHE A 51 3.72 -8.18 -13.74
C PHE A 51 3.68 -7.98 -15.24
N SER A 52 4.78 -8.22 -15.93
CA SER A 52 4.83 -8.20 -17.40
C SER A 52 5.96 -9.10 -17.90
N SER A 53 6.10 -9.24 -19.21
CA SER A 53 7.28 -9.89 -19.78
C SER A 53 8.55 -9.11 -19.38
N ARG A 54 9.66 -9.82 -19.18
CA ARG A 54 10.92 -9.22 -18.71
C ARG A 54 11.34 -8.01 -19.53
N THR A 55 11.22 -8.08 -20.86
CA THR A 55 11.63 -7.00 -21.77
C THR A 55 10.79 -5.73 -21.63
N SER A 56 9.56 -5.84 -21.12
CA SER A 56 8.64 -4.71 -20.96
C SER A 56 9.07 -3.72 -19.88
N PHE A 57 10.00 -4.10 -18.99
CA PHE A 57 10.60 -3.22 -17.99
C PHE A 57 11.86 -2.52 -18.49
N PHE A 58 12.27 -2.77 -19.74
CA PHE A 58 13.45 -2.16 -20.33
C PHE A 58 13.06 -1.12 -21.37
N LEU A 59 13.78 0.00 -21.38
CA LEU A 59 13.60 1.05 -22.37
C LEU A 59 13.74 0.47 -23.79
N ASN A 60 12.78 0.75 -24.67
CA ASN A 60 12.75 0.24 -26.05
C ASN A 60 12.78 -1.29 -26.17
N ASN A 61 12.45 -2.04 -25.11
CA ASN A 61 12.56 -3.50 -25.06
C ASN A 61 13.96 -4.03 -25.39
N ASN A 62 15.00 -3.20 -25.22
CA ASN A 62 16.39 -3.62 -25.34
C ASN A 62 16.96 -3.83 -23.93
N ASN A 63 17.68 -4.92 -23.67
CA ASN A 63 18.17 -5.27 -22.32
C ASN A 63 19.25 -4.29 -21.76
N SER A 64 19.28 -3.02 -22.19
CA SER A 64 20.31 -2.04 -21.83
C SER A 64 19.97 -1.25 -20.57
N LEU A 65 18.72 -0.78 -20.43
CA LEU A 65 18.29 0.08 -19.33
C LEU A 65 16.95 -0.41 -18.78
N GLN A 66 17.00 -1.05 -17.60
CA GLN A 66 15.82 -1.37 -16.81
C GLN A 66 15.32 -0.10 -16.14
N LEU A 67 14.01 0.17 -16.26
CA LEU A 67 13.35 1.28 -15.61
C LEU A 67 12.40 0.74 -14.54
N SER A 68 12.13 1.56 -13.51
CA SER A 68 11.12 1.21 -12.52
C SER A 68 9.72 1.26 -13.15
N PRO A 69 8.74 0.47 -12.67
CA PRO A 69 7.37 0.51 -13.19
C PRO A 69 6.65 1.86 -13.05
N CYS A 70 7.21 2.77 -12.25
CA CYS A 70 6.73 4.14 -12.10
C CYS A 70 7.23 5.07 -13.22
N ASP A 71 8.20 4.64 -14.04
CA ASP A 71 8.70 5.42 -15.16
C ASP A 71 7.69 5.41 -16.32
N ARG A 72 7.20 6.60 -16.69
CA ARG A 72 6.21 6.79 -17.76
C ARG A 72 6.72 6.42 -19.16
N ARG A 73 8.04 6.23 -19.31
CA ARG A 73 8.66 5.79 -20.57
C ARG A 73 8.44 4.30 -20.80
N LEU A 74 8.01 3.55 -19.79
CA LEU A 74 7.54 2.18 -19.94
C LEU A 74 6.06 2.18 -20.34
N SER A 75 5.76 1.56 -21.48
CA SER A 75 4.37 1.42 -21.97
C SER A 75 3.68 0.16 -21.41
N LEU A 76 3.75 -0.04 -20.08
CA LEU A 76 3.25 -1.26 -19.41
C LEU A 76 1.76 -1.53 -19.67
N SER A 77 0.94 -0.48 -19.70
CA SER A 77 -0.50 -0.57 -20.00
C SER A 77 -0.80 -1.16 -21.37
N SER A 78 0.13 -1.05 -22.33
CA SER A 78 0.00 -1.61 -23.68
C SER A 78 0.66 -2.98 -23.85
N SER A 79 1.45 -3.45 -22.87
CA SER A 79 2.21 -4.70 -22.93
C SER A 79 1.58 -5.84 -22.12
N ASN A 80 0.23 -5.84 -22.02
CA ASN A 80 -0.54 -6.84 -21.28
C ASN A 80 -0.05 -7.02 -19.83
N SER A 81 0.35 -5.93 -19.16
CA SER A 81 0.82 -5.99 -17.78
C SER A 81 -0.34 -6.16 -16.79
N GLN A 82 -0.12 -6.91 -15.71
CA GLN A 82 -1.01 -6.92 -14.55
C GLN A 82 -0.40 -6.11 -13.40
N LEU A 83 -1.22 -5.45 -12.60
CA LEU A 83 -0.77 -4.67 -11.44
C LEU A 83 -1.46 -5.19 -10.19
N ALA A 84 -0.66 -5.58 -9.20
CA ALA A 84 -1.14 -5.78 -7.84
C ALA A 84 -0.80 -4.54 -7.02
N LEU A 85 -1.80 -3.91 -6.40
CA LEU A 85 -1.61 -2.79 -5.47
C LEU A 85 -1.75 -3.31 -4.05
N PHE A 86 -0.80 -2.97 -3.19
CA PHE A 86 -0.80 -3.36 -1.79
C PHE A 86 -0.53 -2.15 -0.90
N ARG A 87 -1.29 -2.06 0.20
CA ARG A 87 -1.19 -0.94 1.13
C ARG A 87 -1.14 -1.42 2.58
N PRO A 88 -0.01 -1.95 3.04
CA PRO A 88 0.16 -2.34 4.44
C PRO A 88 0.49 -1.12 5.32
N LYS A 89 0.50 -1.34 6.63
CA LYS A 89 0.91 -0.33 7.61
C LYS A 89 2.38 -0.44 7.97
N VAL A 90 3.01 0.68 8.30
CA VAL A 90 4.36 0.71 8.88
C VAL A 90 4.34 -0.02 10.23
N ASP A 91 5.35 -0.86 10.46
CA ASP A 91 5.52 -1.73 11.61
C ASP A 91 4.48 -2.89 11.73
N GLU A 92 3.82 -3.24 10.63
CA GLU A 92 2.96 -4.41 10.53
C GLU A 92 3.53 -5.42 9.51
N ILE A 93 3.49 -6.72 9.84
CA ILE A 93 3.80 -7.77 8.86
C ILE A 93 2.54 -8.07 8.07
N SER A 94 2.58 -7.89 6.76
CA SER A 94 1.45 -8.18 5.88
C SER A 94 1.88 -9.10 4.73
N ILE A 95 0.96 -9.97 4.29
CA ILE A 95 1.20 -10.95 3.23
C ILE A 95 0.32 -10.60 2.03
N LEU A 96 0.92 -10.53 0.84
CA LEU A 96 0.21 -10.40 -0.42
C LEU A 96 0.18 -11.76 -1.12
N THR A 97 -1.02 -12.28 -1.39
CA THR A 97 -1.23 -13.47 -2.21
C THR A 97 -1.88 -13.07 -3.53
N ILE A 98 -1.29 -13.51 -4.63
CA ILE A 98 -1.74 -13.15 -5.98
C ILE A 98 -2.25 -14.41 -6.67
N ASN A 99 -3.45 -14.31 -7.21
CA ASN A 99 -4.02 -15.37 -8.03
C ASN A 99 -3.53 -15.22 -9.48
N THR A 100 -2.85 -16.23 -9.99
CA THR A 100 -2.22 -16.23 -11.32
C THR A 100 -3.06 -16.95 -12.38
N THR A 101 -4.39 -17.02 -12.24
CA THR A 101 -5.24 -17.67 -13.27
C THR A 101 -5.18 -16.98 -14.63
N ASN A 102 -4.89 -15.68 -14.64
CA ASN A 102 -4.94 -14.83 -15.84
C ASN A 102 -3.55 -14.57 -16.44
N PHE A 103 -2.48 -15.07 -15.83
CA PHE A 103 -1.11 -14.91 -16.34
C PHE A 103 -0.19 -16.03 -15.83
N SER A 104 0.80 -16.42 -16.63
CA SER A 104 1.78 -17.44 -16.23
C SER A 104 2.94 -16.81 -15.44
N PRO A 105 3.23 -17.26 -14.21
CA PRO A 105 4.38 -16.79 -13.43
C PRO A 105 5.73 -17.20 -14.05
N TYR A 106 5.73 -18.07 -15.08
CA TYR A 106 6.93 -18.46 -15.82
C TYR A 106 7.27 -17.48 -16.96
N GLU A 107 6.27 -16.77 -17.49
CA GLU A 107 6.44 -15.84 -18.61
C GLU A 107 6.53 -14.38 -18.14
N PHE A 108 5.98 -14.10 -16.96
CA PHE A 108 5.90 -12.78 -16.36
C PHE A 108 6.91 -12.67 -15.22
N VAL A 109 7.54 -11.51 -15.10
CA VAL A 109 8.34 -11.14 -13.93
C VAL A 109 7.59 -10.06 -13.15
N GLY A 110 7.72 -10.08 -11.83
CA GLY A 110 7.17 -9.06 -10.95
C GLY A 110 8.24 -8.02 -10.60
N GLU A 111 7.98 -6.75 -10.90
CA GLU A 111 8.86 -5.62 -10.58
C GLU A 111 8.15 -4.69 -9.58
N LEU A 112 8.86 -4.29 -8.53
CA LEU A 112 8.32 -3.42 -7.49
C LEU A 112 8.15 -1.99 -8.01
N ALA A 113 6.94 -1.47 -7.89
CA ALA A 113 6.57 -0.10 -8.15
C ALA A 113 6.44 0.62 -6.80
N MET A 114 7.46 1.39 -6.43
CA MET A 114 7.37 2.31 -5.30
C MET A 114 8.03 3.63 -5.67
N MET A 115 7.82 4.63 -4.82
CA MET A 115 8.60 5.86 -4.86
C MET A 115 10.11 5.58 -4.76
N PRO A 116 10.95 6.35 -5.48
CA PRO A 116 12.40 6.25 -5.38
C PRO A 116 12.92 6.67 -4.00
#